data_AF-A0A0Q4QS69-F1
#
_entry.id   AF-A0A0Q4QS69-F1
#
_cell.length_a   1.000
_cell.length_b   1.000
_cell.length_c   1.000
_cell.angle_alpha   90.00
_cell.angle_beta   90.00
_cell.angle_gamma   90.00
#
_symmetry.space_group_name_H-M   'P 1'
#
loop_
_entity.id
_entity.type
_entity.pdbx_description
1 polymer ?
#
loop_
_entity_poly.entity_id
_entity_poly.type
_entity_poly.pdbx_seq_one_letter_code
_entity_poly.pdbx_strand_id
1 'polypeptide(L)'
;MNKNQKKNKPKEYLIDFLELREIVNSYDPLGLIKGGAPEDEHDKLTSELQNLLCGNKLNEIRPLLINCYEWYGSDPNEIKDEYVERFQKKVDETLNRIMGWYKHKNDHE
;
A
#
# COMPACT_ATOMS: atom_id res chain seq x y z
N MET A 1 19.46 -1.52 26.13
CA MET A 1 18.30 -1.42 25.21
C MET A 1 18.38 -0.08 24.49
N ASN A 2 18.90 -0.04 23.27
CA ASN A 2 18.96 1.19 22.48
C ASN A 2 17.62 1.43 21.79
N LYS A 3 16.90 2.47 22.24
CA LYS A 3 15.71 3.01 21.56
C LYS A 3 16.16 4.00 20.48
N ASN A 4 16.69 3.50 19.36
CA ASN A 4 16.80 4.32 18.15
C ASN A 4 15.56 4.10 17.29
N GLN A 5 14.42 4.57 17.77
CA GLN A 5 13.30 4.87 16.87
C GLN A 5 13.62 6.24 16.28
N LYS A 6 14.09 6.30 15.03
CA LYS A 6 14.13 7.55 14.26
C LYS A 6 12.72 8.15 14.34
N LYS A 7 12.54 9.25 15.08
CA LYS A 7 11.28 9.99 15.07
C LYS A 7 11.22 10.66 13.70
N ASN A 8 10.48 10.08 12.75
CA ASN A 8 10.14 10.79 11.51
C ASN A 8 9.52 12.13 11.91
N LYS A 9 10.03 13.23 11.37
CA LYS A 9 9.43 14.53 11.65
C LYS A 9 7.98 14.49 11.14
N PRO A 10 7.01 15.12 11.83
CA PRO A 10 5.60 15.09 11.41
C PRO A 10 5.37 15.49 9.95
N LYS A 11 6.23 16.37 9.41
CA LYS A 11 6.20 16.79 8.00
C LYS A 11 6.66 15.71 7.03
N GLU A 12 7.73 15.00 7.35
CA GLU A 12 8.26 13.91 6.51
C GLU A 12 7.25 12.75 6.47
N TYR A 13 6.66 12.41 7.63
CA TYR A 13 5.60 11.40 7.73
C TYR A 13 4.36 11.75 6.88
N LEU A 14 3.94 13.02 6.87
CA LEU A 14 2.82 13.45 6.04
C LEU A 14 3.15 13.40 4.54
N ILE A 15 4.36 13.80 4.14
CA ILE A 15 4.80 13.71 2.74
C ILE A 15 4.80 12.26 2.29
N ASP A 16 5.36 11.36 3.10
CA ASP A 16 5.41 9.93 2.80
C ASP A 16 4.00 9.33 2.65
N PHE A 17 3.06 9.76 3.51
CA PHE A 17 1.67 9.34 3.41
C PHE A 17 1.04 9.76 2.09
N LEU A 18 1.22 11.02 1.67
CA LEU A 18 0.65 11.53 0.42
C LEU A 18 1.27 10.85 -0.81
N GLU A 19 2.58 10.62 -0.82
CA GLU A 19 3.27 9.89 -1.91
C GLU A 19 2.77 8.43 -2.00
N LEU A 20 2.60 7.75 -0.86
CA LEU A 20 2.05 6.39 -0.82
C LEU A 20 0.59 6.36 -1.27
N ARG A 21 -0.22 7.36 -0.91
CA ARG A 21 -1.62 7.48 -1.32
C ARG A 21 -1.76 7.52 -2.84
N GLU A 22 -0.86 8.19 -3.56
CA GLU A 22 -0.87 8.18 -5.04
C GLU A 22 -0.66 6.77 -5.62
N ILE A 23 0.23 5.98 -5.00
CA ILE A 23 0.46 4.58 -5.39
C ILE A 23 -0.78 3.74 -5.10
N VAL A 24 -1.38 3.91 -3.91
CA VAL A 24 -2.59 3.18 -3.50
C VAL A 24 -3.81 3.55 -4.36
N ASN A 25 -3.99 4.81 -4.69
CA ASN A 25 -5.07 5.28 -5.58
C ASN A 25 -4.86 4.83 -7.03
N SER A 26 -3.62 4.57 -7.44
CA SER A 26 -3.34 3.91 -8.72
C SER A 26 -3.67 2.42 -8.68
N TYR A 27 -3.43 1.78 -7.54
CA TYR A 27 -3.76 0.37 -7.33
C TYR A 27 -5.28 0.18 -7.35
N ASP A 28 -6.03 0.95 -6.58
CA ASP A 28 -7.50 1.00 -6.62
C ASP A 28 -8.14 -0.41 -6.59
N PRO A 29 -8.15 -1.10 -5.43
CA PRO A 29 -8.56 -2.51 -5.31
C PRO A 29 -9.84 -2.86 -6.06
N LEU A 30 -10.88 -2.03 -5.95
CA LEU A 30 -12.19 -2.22 -6.57
C LEU A 30 -12.56 -1.18 -7.65
N GLY A 31 -11.65 -0.33 -8.07
CA GLY A 31 -11.98 0.69 -9.07
C GLY A 31 -12.80 1.86 -8.51
N LEU A 32 -12.76 2.11 -7.19
CA LEU A 32 -13.55 3.15 -6.53
C LEU A 32 -13.12 4.55 -6.96
N ILE A 33 -11.81 4.81 -6.98
CA ILE A 33 -11.27 6.10 -7.45
C ILE A 33 -11.63 6.31 -8.92
N LYS A 34 -11.46 5.29 -9.76
CA LYS A 34 -11.90 5.33 -11.17
C LYS A 34 -13.41 5.51 -11.31
N GLY A 35 -14.18 5.06 -10.33
CA GLY A 35 -15.62 5.25 -10.21
C GLY A 35 -16.05 6.63 -9.70
N GLY A 36 -15.11 7.51 -9.36
CA GLY A 36 -15.38 8.87 -8.88
C GLY A 36 -15.44 9.00 -7.35
N ALA A 37 -15.00 7.97 -6.61
CA ALA A 37 -14.82 8.10 -5.17
C ALA A 37 -13.72 9.14 -4.86
N PRO A 38 -13.82 9.84 -3.71
CA PRO A 38 -12.79 10.75 -3.25
C PRO A 38 -11.41 10.08 -3.10
N GLU A 39 -10.34 10.86 -3.22
CA GLU A 39 -8.97 10.33 -3.13
C GLU A 39 -8.60 9.73 -1.76
N ASP A 40 -9.38 10.01 -0.70
CA ASP A 40 -9.15 9.50 0.66
C ASP A 40 -9.84 8.16 0.93
N GLU A 41 -10.55 7.61 -0.07
CA GLU A 41 -11.25 6.32 0.02
C GLU A 41 -10.35 5.18 0.51
N HIS A 42 -9.07 5.22 0.15
CA HIS A 42 -8.09 4.19 0.48
C HIS A 42 -7.10 4.59 1.59
N ASP A 43 -7.37 5.66 2.35
CA ASP A 43 -6.46 6.16 3.38
C ASP A 43 -6.14 5.11 4.45
N LYS A 44 -7.09 4.21 4.77
CA LYS A 44 -6.84 3.07 5.66
C LYS A 44 -5.71 2.17 5.13
N LEU A 45 -5.73 1.84 3.83
CA LEU A 45 -4.68 1.03 3.21
C LEU A 45 -3.35 1.78 3.19
N THR A 46 -3.37 3.07 2.90
CA THR A 46 -2.18 3.94 2.94
C THR A 46 -1.56 3.98 4.33
N SER A 47 -2.36 4.15 5.39
CA SER A 47 -1.88 4.18 6.77
C SER A 47 -1.27 2.85 7.21
N GLU A 48 -1.94 1.73 6.93
CA GLU A 48 -1.40 0.39 7.25
C GLU A 48 -0.09 0.12 6.50
N LEU A 49 -0.03 0.50 5.23
CA LEU A 49 1.18 0.36 4.43
C LEU A 49 2.34 1.17 5.02
N GLN A 50 2.09 2.43 5.36
CA GLN A 50 3.09 3.30 5.97
C GLN A 50 3.58 2.75 7.32
N ASN A 51 2.69 2.18 8.13
CA ASN A 51 3.04 1.54 9.40
C ASN A 51 3.97 0.32 9.18
N LEU A 52 3.68 -0.52 8.19
CA LEU A 52 4.53 -1.66 7.84
C LEU A 52 5.92 -1.21 7.37
N LEU A 53 5.99 -0.18 6.53
CA LEU A 53 7.24 0.37 6.01
C LEU A 53 8.10 0.98 7.13
N CYS A 54 7.51 1.80 8.01
CA CYS A 54 8.21 2.36 9.17
C CYS A 54 8.68 1.27 10.15
N GLY A 55 7.91 0.18 10.28
CA GLY A 55 8.26 -0.97 11.09
C GLY A 55 9.21 -1.96 10.41
N ASN A 56 9.64 -1.70 9.17
CA ASN A 56 10.45 -2.59 8.34
C ASN A 56 9.85 -4.01 8.18
N LYS A 57 8.51 -4.12 8.14
CA LYS A 57 7.75 -5.37 7.99
C LYS A 57 7.39 -5.64 6.54
N LEU A 58 8.40 -5.67 5.67
CA LEU A 58 8.22 -5.68 4.21
C LEU A 58 7.52 -6.94 3.70
N ASN A 59 7.67 -8.07 4.39
CA ASN A 59 7.01 -9.34 4.07
C ASN A 59 5.48 -9.30 4.26
N GLU A 60 4.95 -8.35 5.05
CA GLU A 60 3.51 -8.22 5.29
C GLU A 60 2.80 -7.35 4.24
N ILE A 61 3.54 -6.63 3.38
CA ILE A 61 2.96 -5.71 2.38
C ILE A 61 2.14 -6.48 1.35
N ARG A 62 2.67 -7.59 0.81
CA ARG A 62 1.95 -8.38 -0.19
C ARG A 62 0.66 -8.99 0.36
N PRO A 63 0.66 -9.65 1.55
CA PRO A 63 -0.58 -10.05 2.22
C PRO A 63 -1.56 -8.89 2.44
N LEU A 64 -1.08 -7.72 2.84
CA LEU A 64 -1.93 -6.53 3.02
C LEU A 64 -2.64 -6.13 1.73
N LEU A 65 -1.92 -6.05 0.61
CA LEU A 65 -2.49 -5.71 -0.70
C LEU A 65 -3.59 -6.70 -1.13
N ILE A 66 -3.42 -7.98 -0.83
CA ILE A 66 -4.43 -9.01 -1.15
C ILE A 66 -5.64 -8.92 -0.21
N ASN A 67 -5.39 -8.89 1.10
CA ASN A 67 -6.45 -8.99 2.10
C ASN A 67 -7.24 -7.69 2.26
N CYS A 68 -6.73 -6.55 1.77
CA CYS A 68 -7.47 -5.29 1.83
C CYS A 68 -8.82 -5.33 1.06
N TYR A 69 -8.99 -6.27 0.12
CA TYR A 69 -10.24 -6.46 -0.61
C TYR A 69 -11.41 -6.78 0.32
N GLU A 70 -11.16 -7.49 1.42
CA GLU A 70 -12.18 -7.82 2.42
C GLU A 70 -12.76 -6.57 3.08
N TRP A 71 -11.98 -5.49 3.20
CA TRP A 71 -12.45 -4.22 3.76
C TRP A 71 -13.53 -3.56 2.90
N TYR A 72 -13.58 -3.93 1.63
CA TYR A 72 -14.58 -3.48 0.67
C TYR A 72 -15.65 -4.55 0.39
N GLY A 73 -15.68 -5.63 1.18
CA GLY A 73 -16.66 -6.71 1.05
C GLY A 73 -16.40 -7.70 -0.08
N SER A 74 -15.16 -7.79 -0.58
CA SER A 74 -14.76 -8.76 -1.61
C SER A 74 -13.78 -9.78 -1.01
N ASP A 75 -14.06 -11.08 -1.15
CA ASP A 75 -13.13 -12.14 -0.74
C ASP A 75 -12.07 -12.38 -1.85
N PRO A 76 -10.78 -12.17 -1.59
CA PRO A 76 -9.73 -12.43 -2.57
C PRO A 76 -9.59 -13.91 -2.96
N ASN A 77 -10.13 -14.84 -2.18
CA ASN A 77 -10.15 -16.28 -2.49
C ASN A 77 -11.29 -16.67 -3.44
N GLU A 78 -12.28 -15.80 -3.63
CA GLU A 78 -13.41 -16.02 -4.55
C GLU A 78 -13.17 -15.42 -5.95
N ILE A 79 -11.97 -14.91 -6.21
CA ILE A 79 -11.58 -14.42 -7.53
C ILE A 79 -11.63 -15.60 -8.52
N LYS A 80 -12.45 -15.46 -9.57
CA LYS A 80 -12.56 -16.47 -10.62
C LYS A 80 -11.20 -16.76 -11.25
N ASP A 81 -10.94 -18.04 -11.54
CA ASP A 81 -9.68 -18.53 -12.11
C ASP A 81 -9.20 -17.70 -13.32
N GLU A 82 -10.12 -17.33 -14.21
CA GLU A 82 -9.86 -16.50 -15.40
C GLU A 82 -9.30 -15.10 -15.10
N TYR A 83 -9.45 -14.61 -13.86
CA TYR A 83 -8.97 -13.31 -13.40
C TYR A 83 -7.82 -13.40 -12.39
N VAL A 84 -7.49 -14.60 -11.88
CA VAL A 84 -6.45 -14.78 -10.85
C VAL A 84 -5.10 -14.24 -11.33
N GLU A 85 -4.67 -14.56 -12.55
CA GLU A 85 -3.39 -14.07 -13.08
C GLU A 85 -3.34 -12.54 -13.14
N ARG A 86 -4.42 -11.91 -13.63
CA ARG A 86 -4.52 -10.45 -13.70
C ARG A 86 -4.48 -9.83 -12.30
N PHE A 87 -5.17 -10.42 -11.34
CA PHE A 87 -5.18 -9.98 -9.97
C PHE A 87 -3.78 -10.07 -9.34
N GLN A 88 -3.11 -11.21 -9.45
CA GLN A 88 -1.77 -11.40 -8.90
C GLN A 88 -0.76 -10.46 -9.55
N LYS A 89 -0.83 -10.27 -10.87
CA LYS A 89 0.00 -9.29 -11.59
C LYS A 89 -0.19 -7.88 -11.07
N LYS A 90 -1.44 -7.45 -10.84
CA LYS A 90 -1.76 -6.13 -10.28
C LYS A 90 -1.16 -5.95 -8.88
N VAL A 91 -1.23 -6.98 -8.04
CA VAL A 91 -0.61 -6.99 -6.71
C VAL A 91 0.91 -6.86 -6.81
N ASP A 92 1.55 -7.66 -7.66
CA ASP A 92 3.00 -7.69 -7.79
C ASP A 92 3.57 -6.39 -8.41
N GLU A 93 2.88 -5.82 -9.40
CA GLU A 93 3.22 -4.50 -9.97
C GLU A 93 3.14 -3.40 -8.91
N THR A 94 2.11 -3.42 -8.07
CA THR A 94 1.92 -2.46 -6.99
C THR A 94 2.99 -2.62 -5.91
N LEU A 95 3.28 -3.86 -5.51
CA LEU A 95 4.35 -4.18 -4.57
C LEU A 95 5.71 -3.65 -5.07
N ASN A 96 6.02 -3.87 -6.35
CA ASN A 96 7.27 -3.38 -6.94
C ASN A 96 7.36 -1.85 -6.91
N ARG A 97 6.26 -1.13 -7.17
CA ARG A 97 6.22 0.33 -7.06
C ARG A 97 6.47 0.81 -5.64
N ILE A 98 5.83 0.18 -4.64
CA ILE A 98 6.01 0.49 -3.22
C ILE A 98 7.47 0.24 -2.80
N MET A 99 8.02 -0.91 -3.18
CA MET A 99 9.40 -1.27 -2.82
C MET A 99 10.43 -0.36 -3.50
N GLY A 100 10.19 0.02 -4.76
CA GLY A 100 11.00 0.99 -5.48
C GLY A 100 10.98 2.37 -4.81
N TRP A 101 9.79 2.86 -4.45
CA TRP A 101 9.61 4.09 -3.69
C TRP A 101 10.35 4.02 -2.34
N TYR A 102 10.14 2.97 -1.56
CA TYR A 102 10.76 2.80 -0.24
C TYR A 102 12.29 2.74 -0.31
N LYS A 103 12.84 2.03 -1.29
CA LYS A 103 14.29 1.97 -1.49
C LYS A 103 14.87 3.34 -1.83
N HIS A 104 14.26 4.05 -2.79
CA HIS A 104 14.70 5.39 -3.18
C HIS A 104 14.71 6.36 -1.99
N LYS A 105 13.72 6.27 -1.09
CA LYS A 105 13.66 7.11 0.11
C LYS A 105 14.80 6.81 1.08
N ASN A 106 15.16 5.54 1.26
CA ASN A 106 16.24 5.14 2.17
C ASN A 106 17.65 5.30 1.56
N ASP A 107 17.80 5.33 0.24
CA ASP A 107 19.08 5.56 -0.44
C ASP A 107 19.50 7.05 -0.42
N HIS A 108 18.57 7.96 -0.08
CA HIS A 108 18.77 9.41 -0.02
C HIS A 108 18.73 10.00 1.41
N GLU A 109 18.69 9.16 2.46
CA GLU A 109 18.93 9.54 3.87
C GLU A 109 20.40 9.38 4.28
#